data_AF-A0A2E5WBJ0-F1
#
_entry.id   AF-A0A2E5WBJ0-F1
#
_cell.length_a   1.000
_cell.length_b   1.000
_cell.length_c   1.000
_cell.angle_alpha   90.00
_cell.angle_beta   90.00
_cell.angle_gamma   90.00
#
_symmetry.space_group_name_H-M   'P 1'
#
loop_
_entity.id
_entity.type
_entity.pdbx_description
1 polymer ?
#
loop_
_entity_poly.entity_id
_entity_poly.type
_entity_poly.pdbx_seq_one_letter_code
_entity_poly.pdbx_strand_id
1 'polypeptide(L)'
;MPFYTVAGIVIAAVGRAGSQGSDKAGAEASSSVLEQGLVAHWCFDSEAGVDCSKGGFDGYVVGSIQATDGIVGKAASFDGSSWIEIPSPFFLDGLCEVSLSVFMRMDDVGNGSQILGGGDFRGDTDPLSFQFYGGRFTNVGFEDITQDTRIKADWDDDTVRYGADQWYHFATTLVQGNDGARPRIYLDGVLVEEVHEPGRRCVGYDITMLYSDWGDPWRAGMEGGDRRIAHLSSNAE
;
A
#
# COMPACT_ATOMS: atom_id res chain seq x y z
N MET A 1 12.33 6.82 20.89
CA MET A 1 11.27 7.06 19.91
C MET A 1 11.55 6.11 18.78
N PRO A 2 10.63 5.20 18.42
CA PRO A 2 10.85 4.30 17.30
C PRO A 2 10.87 5.15 16.03
N PHE A 3 11.92 4.98 15.23
CA PHE A 3 11.93 5.44 13.85
C PHE A 3 11.52 4.23 13.00
N TYR A 4 11.12 4.46 11.76
CA TYR A 4 10.79 3.42 10.80
C TYR A 4 11.38 3.87 9.47
N THR A 5 11.81 2.94 8.62
CA THR A 5 12.47 3.29 7.37
C THR A 5 11.83 2.57 6.19
N VAL A 6 11.36 3.31 5.20
CA VAL A 6 10.78 2.76 3.96
C VAL A 6 11.63 3.23 2.78
N ALA A 7 12.11 2.30 1.95
CA ALA A 7 12.80 2.60 0.70
C ALA A 7 11.91 2.19 -0.47
N GLY A 8 11.46 3.15 -1.28
CA GLY A 8 10.78 2.87 -2.53
C GLY A 8 9.40 2.26 -2.37
N ILE A 9 8.35 3.00 -2.72
CA ILE A 9 7.03 2.42 -2.95
C ILE A 9 6.74 2.46 -4.43
N VAL A 10 6.65 1.28 -5.03
CA VAL A 10 6.31 1.09 -6.43
C VAL A 10 4.86 0.61 -6.48
N ILE A 11 3.98 1.42 -7.07
CA ILE A 11 2.61 1.00 -7.33
C ILE A 11 2.41 0.82 -8.83
N ALA A 12 2.28 -0.44 -9.24
CA ALA A 12 2.03 -0.84 -10.61
C ALA A 12 0.58 -1.35 -10.75
N ALA A 13 -0.26 -0.61 -11.46
CA ALA A 13 -1.54 -1.15 -11.91
C ALA A 13 -1.35 -1.82 -13.27
N VAL A 14 -1.36 -3.15 -13.29
CA VAL A 14 -1.35 -3.88 -14.56
C VAL A 14 -2.79 -4.19 -14.95
N GLY A 15 -3.41 -3.32 -15.74
CA GLY A 15 -4.61 -3.67 -16.50
C GLY A 15 -4.21 -4.51 -17.70
N ARG A 16 -4.73 -5.74 -17.84
CA ARG A 16 -4.41 -6.59 -19.00
C ARG A 16 -4.76 -5.90 -20.32
N ALA A 17 -3.73 -5.56 -21.10
CA ALA A 17 -3.81 -5.68 -22.55
C ALA A 17 -3.67 -7.17 -22.87
N GLY A 18 -4.78 -7.82 -23.26
CA GLY A 18 -4.79 -9.26 -23.48
C GLY A 18 -3.79 -9.71 -24.55
N SER A 19 -3.08 -10.80 -24.28
CA SER A 19 -2.91 -11.89 -25.23
C SER A 19 -2.44 -13.16 -24.51
N GLN A 20 -2.98 -14.29 -24.94
CA GLN A 20 -2.71 -15.64 -24.44
C GLN A 20 -1.31 -16.11 -24.85
N GLY A 21 -0.67 -16.96 -24.03
CA GLY A 21 0.44 -17.80 -24.51
C GLY A 21 1.38 -18.35 -23.43
N SER A 22 1.04 -19.54 -22.94
CA SER A 22 1.86 -20.61 -22.34
C SER A 22 3.34 -20.40 -21.97
N ASP A 23 3.63 -20.77 -20.72
CA ASP A 23 4.77 -21.56 -20.20
C ASP A 23 6.22 -21.11 -20.49
N LYS A 24 6.90 -20.62 -19.46
CA LYS A 24 7.99 -21.34 -18.74
C LYS A 24 8.68 -20.43 -17.72
N ALA A 25 9.16 -21.07 -16.65
CA ALA A 25 9.86 -20.49 -15.51
C ALA A 25 11.03 -19.56 -15.89
N GLY A 26 11.21 -18.51 -15.09
CA GLY A 26 12.45 -17.73 -15.03
C GLY A 26 12.53 -16.52 -15.97
N ALA A 27 11.41 -15.91 -16.35
CA ALA A 27 11.45 -14.59 -16.97
C ALA A 27 11.60 -13.53 -15.88
N GLU A 28 12.79 -12.95 -15.76
CA GLU A 28 12.89 -11.56 -15.28
C GLU A 28 11.80 -10.78 -16.02
N ALA A 29 10.83 -10.23 -15.29
CA ALA A 29 9.88 -9.31 -15.88
C ALA A 29 10.72 -8.23 -16.56
N SER A 30 10.74 -8.18 -17.90
CA SER A 30 11.54 -7.20 -18.61
C SER A 30 11.11 -5.83 -18.09
N SER A 31 12.06 -4.98 -17.68
CA SER A 31 11.73 -3.71 -17.03
C SER A 31 10.68 -2.92 -17.84
N SER A 32 10.70 -3.07 -19.17
CA SER A 32 9.70 -2.52 -20.10
C SER A 32 8.23 -2.84 -19.79
N VAL A 33 7.89 -4.01 -19.24
CA VAL A 33 6.49 -4.37 -18.90
C VAL A 33 6.08 -3.75 -17.58
N LEU A 34 6.98 -3.74 -16.59
CA LEU A 34 6.73 -3.08 -15.31
C LEU A 34 6.56 -1.58 -15.50
N GLU A 35 7.39 -0.96 -16.34
CA GLU A 35 7.30 0.45 -16.69
C GLU A 35 6.01 0.82 -17.47
N GLN A 36 5.39 -0.13 -18.18
CA GLN A 36 4.14 0.12 -18.91
C GLN A 36 2.91 0.17 -18.00
N GLY A 37 2.93 -0.59 -16.90
CA GLY A 37 1.86 -0.62 -15.90
C GLY A 37 2.15 0.22 -14.65
N LEU A 38 3.28 0.92 -14.59
CA LEU A 38 3.66 1.73 -13.45
C LEU A 38 2.78 2.98 -13.38
N VAL A 39 2.05 3.14 -12.27
CA VAL A 39 1.14 4.28 -12.05
C VAL A 39 1.80 5.33 -11.17
N ALA A 40 2.47 4.92 -10.10
CA ALA A 40 3.15 5.81 -9.16
C ALA A 40 4.41 5.14 -8.59
N HIS A 41 5.44 5.92 -8.29
CA HIS A 41 6.68 5.43 -7.69
C HIS A 41 7.36 6.50 -6.83
N TRP A 42 7.33 6.37 -5.50
CA TRP A 42 8.08 7.25 -4.61
C TRP A 42 9.45 6.64 -4.32
N CYS A 43 10.48 7.16 -4.99
CA CYS A 43 11.84 6.64 -4.91
C CYS A 43 12.68 7.24 -3.76
N PHE A 44 12.24 8.38 -3.19
CA PHE A 44 12.87 9.09 -2.07
C PHE A 44 14.30 9.62 -2.29
N ASP A 45 14.84 9.52 -3.51
CA ASP A 45 16.20 9.98 -3.84
C ASP A 45 16.38 11.50 -3.82
N SER A 46 15.33 12.25 -4.14
CA SER A 46 15.32 13.72 -4.13
C SER A 46 14.58 14.26 -2.91
N GLU A 47 13.29 13.94 -2.80
CA GLU A 47 12.37 14.44 -1.79
C GLU A 47 11.33 13.34 -1.46
N ALA A 48 10.87 13.28 -0.22
CA ALA A 48 10.02 12.18 0.25
C ALA A 48 8.67 12.08 -0.47
N GLY A 49 8.04 13.22 -0.78
CA GLY A 49 6.71 13.27 -1.38
C GLY A 49 6.69 13.14 -2.91
N VAL A 50 7.82 13.17 -3.59
CA VAL A 50 7.85 13.25 -5.05
C VAL A 50 7.62 11.88 -5.70
N ASP A 51 6.67 11.83 -6.63
CA ASP A 51 6.46 10.69 -7.52
C ASP A 51 7.51 10.72 -8.64
N CYS A 52 8.43 9.77 -8.61
CA CYS A 52 9.50 9.56 -9.57
C CYS A 52 9.03 8.84 -10.85
N SER A 53 7.75 8.47 -10.94
CA SER A 53 7.16 7.88 -12.13
C SER A 53 6.75 8.96 -13.16
N LYS A 54 5.96 8.56 -14.16
CA LYS A 54 5.30 9.50 -15.10
C LYS A 54 3.85 9.82 -14.70
N GLY A 55 3.38 9.31 -13.55
CA GLY A 55 2.01 9.44 -13.07
C GLY A 55 1.68 10.82 -12.51
N GLY A 56 2.65 11.47 -11.86
CA GLY A 56 2.48 12.80 -11.28
C GLY A 56 1.69 12.78 -9.98
N PHE A 57 1.76 11.68 -9.22
CA PHE A 57 1.09 11.51 -7.93
C PHE A 57 1.97 12.01 -6.77
N ASP A 58 2.48 13.24 -6.88
CA ASP A 58 3.22 13.86 -5.80
C ASP A 58 2.34 13.95 -4.54
N GLY A 59 2.90 13.51 -3.42
CA GLY A 59 2.27 13.56 -2.10
C GLY A 59 2.72 14.74 -1.25
N TYR A 60 1.90 15.08 -0.26
CA TYR A 60 2.19 16.08 0.75
C TYR A 60 2.83 15.43 1.97
N VAL A 61 4.02 15.87 2.35
CA VAL A 61 4.69 15.41 3.57
C VAL A 61 4.03 16.05 4.78
N VAL A 62 3.62 15.22 5.73
CA VAL A 62 3.11 15.63 7.04
C VAL A 62 4.04 15.13 8.14
N GLY A 63 4.35 16.00 9.10
CA GLY A 63 5.30 15.70 10.17
C GLY A 63 6.76 15.77 9.71
N SER A 64 7.64 15.05 10.41
CA SER A 64 9.07 14.98 10.09
C SER A 64 9.39 13.68 9.38
N ILE A 65 9.69 13.76 8.08
CA ILE A 65 10.25 12.64 7.32
C ILE A 65 11.71 12.94 7.04
N GLN A 66 12.59 11.99 7.38
CA GLN A 66 14.03 12.14 7.19
C GLN A 66 14.51 11.25 6.04
N ALA A 67 15.36 11.78 5.17
CA ALA A 67 16.04 10.97 4.18
C ALA A 67 17.16 10.16 4.85
N THR A 68 17.21 8.87 4.59
CA THR A 68 18.27 7.96 5.07
C THR A 68 18.76 7.06 3.94
N ASP A 69 19.80 6.27 4.20
CA ASP A 69 20.31 5.32 3.21
C ASP A 69 19.32 4.14 3.07
N GLY A 70 18.86 3.92 1.84
CA GLY A 70 17.96 2.84 1.47
C GLY A 70 18.70 1.58 1.02
N ILE A 71 17.93 0.53 0.72
CA ILE A 71 18.46 -0.65 0.01
C ILE A 71 18.85 -0.32 -1.44
N VAL A 72 18.14 0.64 -2.05
CA VAL A 72 18.47 1.28 -3.32
C VAL A 72 18.35 2.77 -3.10
N GLY A 73 19.44 3.52 -3.34
CA GLY A 73 19.42 4.98 -3.20
C GLY A 73 19.09 5.44 -1.77
N LYS A 74 18.17 6.39 -1.66
CA LYS A 74 17.65 6.90 -0.39
C LYS A 74 16.31 6.28 0.00
N ALA A 75 15.98 6.45 1.26
CA ALA A 75 14.75 5.99 1.89
C ALA A 75 14.12 7.12 2.70
N ALA A 76 12.79 7.09 2.82
CA ALA A 76 12.06 7.95 3.74
C ALA A 76 11.97 7.26 5.11
N SER A 77 12.41 7.96 6.15
CA SER A 77 12.26 7.52 7.54
C SER A 77 11.12 8.27 8.21
N PHE A 78 10.19 7.50 8.77
CA PHE A 78 8.98 7.92 9.45
C PHE A 78 9.15 7.75 10.94
N ASP A 79 8.64 8.67 11.76
CA ASP A 79 8.78 8.62 13.23
C ASP A 79 7.56 8.04 13.95
N GLY A 80 6.65 7.46 13.17
CA GLY A 80 5.34 6.97 13.61
C GLY A 80 4.27 8.04 13.80
N SER A 81 4.63 9.31 13.65
CA SER A 81 3.73 10.47 13.63
C SER A 81 3.81 11.27 12.32
N SER A 82 4.63 10.83 11.38
CA SER A 82 4.78 11.41 10.05
C SER A 82 4.22 10.48 8.97
N TRP A 83 3.77 11.08 7.86
CA TRP A 83 3.26 10.36 6.70
C TRP A 83 3.36 11.20 5.41
N ILE A 84 3.19 10.54 4.28
CA ILE A 84 3.00 11.20 2.98
C ILE A 84 1.53 11.01 2.62
N GLU A 85 0.82 12.11 2.36
CA GLU A 85 -0.58 12.11 1.93
C GLU A 85 -0.69 12.28 0.41
N ILE A 86 -1.34 11.35 -0.28
CA ILE A 86 -1.49 11.40 -1.74
C ILE A 86 -2.84 12.04 -2.11
N PRO A 87 -2.86 13.13 -2.90
CA PRO A 87 -4.09 13.82 -3.26
C PRO A 87 -4.99 13.03 -4.22
N SER A 88 -6.29 13.32 -4.14
CA SER A 88 -7.34 12.86 -5.06
C SER A 88 -7.22 13.54 -6.44
N PRO A 89 -7.58 12.87 -7.57
CA PRO A 89 -8.34 11.62 -7.68
C PRO A 89 -7.53 10.36 -7.38
N PHE A 90 -8.19 9.43 -6.69
CA PHE A 90 -7.63 8.15 -6.25
C PHE A 90 -7.14 7.32 -7.44
N PHE A 91 -5.83 7.16 -7.54
CA PHE A 91 -5.18 6.54 -8.68
C PHE A 91 -5.44 5.03 -8.84
N LEU A 92 -6.06 4.40 -7.83
CA LEU A 92 -6.44 2.98 -7.87
C LEU A 92 -7.94 2.74 -8.01
N ASP A 93 -8.77 3.78 -8.06
CA ASP A 93 -10.23 3.62 -8.10
C ASP A 93 -10.71 2.82 -9.32
N GLY A 94 -11.61 1.87 -9.09
CA GLY A 94 -12.19 0.99 -10.10
C GLY A 94 -11.24 -0.10 -10.63
N LEU A 95 -9.99 -0.16 -10.17
CA LEU A 95 -9.04 -1.18 -10.61
C LEU A 95 -9.33 -2.53 -9.95
N CYS A 96 -9.31 -3.59 -10.74
CA CYS A 96 -9.54 -4.96 -10.27
C CYS A 96 -8.31 -5.85 -10.45
N GLU A 97 -7.27 -5.32 -11.09
CA GLU A 97 -5.95 -5.92 -11.18
C GLU A 97 -4.93 -4.85 -10.77
N VAL A 98 -4.26 -5.04 -9.65
CA VAL A 98 -3.33 -4.06 -9.05
C VAL A 98 -2.14 -4.79 -8.46
N SER A 99 -0.97 -4.18 -8.48
CA SER A 99 0.22 -4.65 -7.79
C SER A 99 0.87 -3.50 -7.03
N LEU A 100 1.26 -3.76 -5.78
CA LEU A 100 1.98 -2.82 -4.95
C LEU A 100 3.23 -3.52 -4.43
N SER A 101 4.33 -2.79 -4.39
CA SER A 101 5.63 -3.26 -3.93
C SER A 101 6.31 -2.16 -3.12
N VAL A 102 7.02 -2.56 -2.08
CA VAL A 102 7.78 -1.66 -1.21
C VAL A 102 8.98 -2.38 -0.63
N PHE A 103 10.13 -1.69 -0.55
CA PHE A 103 11.16 -2.11 0.40
C PHE A 103 10.92 -1.44 1.75
N MET A 104 10.87 -2.23 2.80
CA MET A 104 10.57 -1.79 4.14
C MET A 104 11.60 -2.28 5.14
N ARG A 105 11.92 -1.45 6.13
CA ARG A 105 12.68 -1.79 7.33
C ARG A 105 11.96 -1.17 8.53
N MET A 106 11.49 -2.02 9.43
CA MET A 106 10.86 -1.58 10.67
C MET A 106 11.89 -1.63 11.79
N ASP A 107 12.04 -0.56 12.57
CA ASP A 107 12.95 -0.58 13.73
C ASP A 107 12.28 -1.28 14.93
N ASP A 108 10.94 -1.37 14.92
CA ASP A 108 10.13 -2.13 15.88
C ASP A 108 8.99 -2.84 15.16
N VAL A 109 8.77 -4.11 15.49
CA VAL A 109 7.67 -4.92 14.94
C VAL A 109 6.59 -5.21 15.99
N GLY A 110 6.76 -4.75 17.23
CA GLY A 110 5.82 -4.99 18.34
C GLY A 110 4.63 -4.02 18.37
N ASN A 111 4.72 -2.89 17.67
CA ASN A 111 3.61 -1.94 17.53
C ASN A 111 2.87 -2.17 16.22
N GLY A 112 1.63 -1.65 16.14
CA GLY A 112 0.94 -1.52 14.86
C GLY A 112 1.77 -0.70 13.88
N SER A 113 1.58 -0.93 12.58
CA SER A 113 2.16 -0.12 11.51
C SER A 113 1.34 -0.28 10.25
N GLN A 114 1.29 0.75 9.40
CA GLN A 114 0.52 0.72 8.15
C GLN A 114 1.28 1.40 7.02
N ILE A 115 1.88 0.61 6.12
CA ILE A 115 2.72 1.16 5.05
C ILE A 115 1.87 1.81 3.96
N LEU A 116 0.63 1.39 3.75
CA LEU A 116 -0.32 2.06 2.88
C LEU A 116 -1.73 1.94 3.44
N GLY A 117 -2.39 3.08 3.61
CA GLY A 117 -3.77 3.15 4.04
C GLY A 117 -4.55 4.16 3.21
N GLY A 118 -5.59 3.72 2.50
CA GLY A 118 -6.63 4.60 1.96
C GLY A 118 -7.84 4.43 2.85
N GLY A 119 -8.13 5.41 3.69
CA GLY A 119 -9.21 5.36 4.67
C GLY A 119 -10.52 5.94 4.17
N ASP A 120 -11.58 5.62 4.90
CA ASP A 120 -12.93 6.16 4.73
C ASP A 120 -13.51 6.57 6.10
N PHE A 121 -14.23 7.69 6.13
CA PHE A 121 -14.74 8.28 7.37
C PHE A 121 -15.81 7.45 8.11
N ARG A 122 -16.37 6.42 7.48
CA ARG A 122 -17.44 5.61 8.08
C ARG A 122 -16.92 4.62 9.14
N GLY A 123 -15.60 4.50 9.30
CA GLY A 123 -14.98 3.52 10.18
C GLY A 123 -15.09 2.11 9.61
N ASP A 124 -14.14 1.23 9.96
CA ASP A 124 -14.06 -0.18 9.54
C ASP A 124 -13.95 -0.42 8.01
N THR A 125 -13.77 0.63 7.21
CA THR A 125 -13.63 0.56 5.76
C THR A 125 -12.37 1.27 5.30
N ASP A 126 -11.51 0.54 4.62
CA ASP A 126 -10.24 1.00 4.07
C ASP A 126 -10.10 0.41 2.67
N PRO A 127 -10.43 1.14 1.57
CA PRO A 127 -10.20 0.68 0.19
C PRO A 127 -8.83 0.02 -0.02
N LEU A 128 -7.82 0.52 0.70
CA LEU A 128 -6.52 -0.08 0.84
C LEU A 128 -6.13 -0.11 2.32
N SER A 129 -5.81 -1.28 2.86
CA SER A 129 -5.22 -1.40 4.19
C SER A 129 -4.08 -2.41 4.13
N PHE A 130 -2.91 -1.98 4.59
CA PHE A 130 -1.65 -2.73 4.52
C PHE A 130 -1.01 -2.65 5.91
N GLN A 131 -1.60 -3.37 6.85
CA GLN A 131 -1.22 -3.30 8.27
C GLN A 131 -0.32 -4.45 8.70
N PHE A 132 0.52 -4.13 9.68
CA PHE A 132 1.65 -4.92 10.14
C PHE A 132 1.67 -4.90 11.68
N TYR A 133 1.86 -6.06 12.29
CA TYR A 133 2.01 -6.20 13.74
C TYR A 133 2.70 -7.52 14.09
N GLY A 134 3.55 -7.52 15.11
CA GLY A 134 4.20 -8.72 15.65
C GLY A 134 5.07 -9.47 14.64
N GLY A 135 5.60 -8.80 13.61
CA GLY A 135 6.32 -9.45 12.52
C GLY A 135 5.40 -10.16 11.50
N ARG A 136 4.12 -9.79 11.45
CA ARG A 136 3.07 -10.40 10.63
C ARG A 136 2.27 -9.35 9.86
N PHE A 137 1.50 -9.81 8.88
CA PHE A 137 0.50 -9.01 8.16
C PHE A 137 -0.86 -9.24 8.81
N THR A 138 -1.61 -8.17 9.08
CA THR A 138 -2.83 -8.27 9.90
C THR A 138 -4.08 -7.78 9.18
N ASN A 139 -3.92 -6.91 8.20
CA ASN A 139 -5.01 -6.37 7.41
C ASN A 139 -4.39 -5.92 6.09
N VAL A 140 -4.12 -6.87 5.20
CA VAL A 140 -3.55 -6.62 3.86
C VAL A 140 -4.57 -7.01 2.81
N GLY A 141 -5.11 -6.04 2.09
CA GLY A 141 -6.07 -6.32 1.03
C GLY A 141 -6.68 -5.10 0.38
N PHE A 142 -7.80 -5.36 -0.29
CA PHE A 142 -8.49 -4.42 -1.16
C PHE A 142 -9.97 -4.40 -0.85
N GLU A 143 -10.57 -3.22 -0.85
CA GLU A 143 -12.00 -3.03 -0.67
C GLU A 143 -12.59 -2.15 -1.77
N ASP A 144 -13.82 -2.46 -2.18
CA ASP A 144 -14.71 -1.56 -2.90
C ASP A 144 -15.80 -1.13 -1.93
N ILE A 145 -15.61 0.04 -1.33
CA ILE A 145 -16.52 0.57 -0.31
C ILE A 145 -17.84 1.04 -0.91
N THR A 146 -17.88 1.32 -2.21
CA THR A 146 -19.12 1.70 -2.90
C THR A 146 -20.05 0.50 -3.10
N GLN A 147 -19.47 -0.71 -3.10
CA GLN A 147 -20.19 -1.98 -3.26
C GLN A 147 -20.21 -2.84 -2.00
N ASP A 148 -19.61 -2.37 -0.90
CA ASP A 148 -19.46 -3.12 0.36
C ASP A 148 -18.83 -4.51 0.12
N THR A 149 -17.74 -4.54 -0.67
CA THR A 149 -17.00 -5.78 -0.93
C THR A 149 -15.55 -5.64 -0.51
N ARG A 150 -14.98 -6.71 0.04
CA ARG A 150 -13.58 -6.77 0.47
C ARG A 150 -12.95 -8.10 0.17
N ILE A 151 -11.63 -8.07 0.07
CA ILE A 151 -10.79 -9.26 -0.01
C ILE A 151 -9.47 -8.98 0.71
N LYS A 152 -9.27 -9.65 1.84
CA LYS A 152 -8.16 -9.40 2.76
C LYS A 152 -7.49 -10.70 3.13
N ALA A 153 -6.16 -10.67 3.15
CA ALA A 153 -5.39 -11.60 3.95
C ALA A 153 -5.51 -11.13 5.40
N ASP A 154 -6.07 -12.00 6.22
CA ASP A 154 -6.19 -11.79 7.66
C ASP A 154 -5.12 -12.58 8.41
N TRP A 155 -4.97 -12.24 9.67
CA TRP A 155 -3.91 -12.69 10.58
C TRP A 155 -3.79 -14.24 10.65
N ASP A 156 -2.70 -14.78 10.13
CA ASP A 156 -2.25 -16.15 10.41
C ASP A 156 -1.43 -16.16 11.70
N ASP A 157 -1.94 -16.82 12.73
CA ASP A 157 -1.62 -16.54 14.13
C ASP A 157 -0.30 -17.12 14.65
N ASP A 158 0.45 -17.84 13.81
CA ASP A 158 1.59 -18.63 14.31
C ASP A 158 2.95 -18.31 13.67
N THR A 159 3.03 -17.65 12.52
CA THR A 159 4.30 -17.50 11.79
C THR A 159 4.76 -16.05 11.67
N VAL A 160 5.85 -15.69 12.35
CA VAL A 160 6.58 -14.44 12.10
C VAL A 160 7.19 -14.50 10.69
N ARG A 161 6.90 -13.49 9.87
CA ARG A 161 7.34 -13.41 8.47
C ARG A 161 8.48 -12.40 8.27
N TYR A 162 8.54 -11.34 9.08
CA TYR A 162 9.60 -10.33 9.05
C TYR A 162 10.03 -9.92 10.48
N GLY A 163 11.25 -9.38 10.61
CA GLY A 163 11.84 -8.92 11.87
C GLY A 163 12.18 -7.43 11.87
N ALA A 164 12.62 -6.95 13.04
CA ALA A 164 13.11 -5.58 13.20
C ALA A 164 14.50 -5.39 12.58
N ASP A 165 14.83 -4.15 12.21
CA ASP A 165 16.12 -3.69 11.71
C ASP A 165 16.63 -4.41 10.45
N GLN A 166 15.74 -5.05 9.69
CA GLN A 166 16.05 -5.76 8.45
C GLN A 166 15.23 -5.23 7.28
N TRP A 167 15.87 -5.13 6.10
CA TRP A 167 15.20 -4.78 4.86
C TRP A 167 14.46 -5.99 4.29
N TYR A 168 13.20 -5.77 3.90
CA TYR A 168 12.37 -6.74 3.20
C TYR A 168 11.73 -6.10 1.98
N HIS A 169 11.53 -6.89 0.93
CA HIS A 169 10.67 -6.53 -0.19
C HIS A 169 9.28 -7.12 0.04
N PHE A 170 8.32 -6.29 0.42
CA PHE A 170 6.91 -6.66 0.49
C PHE A 170 6.23 -6.34 -0.83
N ALA A 171 5.41 -7.26 -1.33
CA ALA A 171 4.51 -6.96 -2.43
C ALA A 171 3.16 -7.62 -2.23
N THR A 172 2.10 -6.96 -2.71
CA THR A 172 0.77 -7.57 -2.83
C THR A 172 0.20 -7.32 -4.21
N THR A 173 -0.53 -8.30 -4.72
CA THR A 173 -1.21 -8.20 -6.02
C THR A 173 -2.67 -8.57 -5.85
N LEU A 174 -3.58 -7.88 -6.54
CA LEU A 174 -4.94 -8.32 -6.80
C LEU A 174 -5.00 -8.82 -8.23
N VAL A 175 -5.42 -10.06 -8.45
CA VAL A 175 -5.63 -10.61 -9.80
C VAL A 175 -7.04 -11.19 -9.95
N GLN A 176 -7.59 -11.13 -11.17
CA GLN A 176 -8.87 -11.74 -11.50
C GLN A 176 -8.66 -13.07 -12.25
N GLY A 177 -9.28 -14.12 -11.75
CA GLY A 177 -9.39 -15.43 -12.40
C GLY A 177 -10.80 -15.70 -12.93
N ASN A 178 -10.97 -16.84 -13.60
CA ASN A 178 -12.29 -17.29 -14.04
C ASN A 178 -13.22 -17.64 -12.87
N ASP A 179 -12.65 -17.98 -11.71
CA ASP A 179 -13.35 -18.42 -10.51
C ASP A 179 -13.47 -17.33 -9.44
N GLY A 180 -12.85 -16.16 -9.63
CA GLY A 180 -12.94 -15.03 -8.72
C GLY A 180 -11.63 -14.27 -8.56
N ALA A 181 -11.57 -13.45 -7.51
CA ALA A 181 -10.42 -12.61 -7.20
C ALA A 181 -9.43 -13.31 -6.26
N ARG A 182 -8.15 -12.96 -6.40
CA ARG A 182 -7.07 -13.49 -5.56
C ARG A 182 -6.07 -12.40 -5.18
N PRO A 183 -6.01 -11.95 -3.92
CA PRO A 183 -4.85 -11.23 -3.44
C PRO A 183 -3.73 -12.23 -3.18
N ARG A 184 -2.51 -11.84 -3.52
CA ARG A 184 -1.30 -12.61 -3.24
C ARG A 184 -0.31 -11.72 -2.55
N ILE A 185 0.24 -12.19 -1.44
CA ILE A 185 1.28 -11.49 -0.69
C ILE A 185 2.61 -12.19 -0.91
N TYR A 186 3.62 -11.38 -1.18
CA TYR A 186 4.99 -11.81 -1.38
C TYR A 186 5.91 -11.11 -0.38
N LEU A 187 6.86 -11.85 0.16
CA LEU A 187 7.97 -11.31 0.95
C LEU A 187 9.29 -11.81 0.35
N ASP A 188 10.18 -10.90 -0.01
CA ASP A 188 11.43 -11.18 -0.73
C ASP A 188 11.24 -12.02 -1.99
N GLY A 189 10.11 -11.79 -2.68
CA GLY A 189 9.72 -12.50 -3.90
C GLY A 189 9.12 -13.89 -3.68
N VAL A 190 9.01 -14.36 -2.43
CA VAL A 190 8.37 -15.63 -2.09
C VAL A 190 6.90 -15.40 -1.80
N LEU A 191 6.01 -16.20 -2.43
CA LEU A 191 4.57 -16.19 -2.12
C LEU A 191 4.36 -16.72 -0.69
N VAL A 192 3.81 -15.88 0.19
CA VAL A 192 3.57 -16.20 1.60
C VAL A 192 2.09 -16.30 1.95
N GLU A 193 1.21 -15.71 1.14
CA GLU A 193 -0.24 -15.79 1.32
C GLU A 193 -0.96 -15.72 -0.03
N GLU A 194 -2.04 -16.48 -0.17
CA GLU A 194 -3.03 -16.30 -1.24
C GLU A 194 -4.43 -16.49 -0.65
N VAL A 195 -5.29 -15.50 -0.81
CA VAL A 195 -6.73 -15.64 -0.49
C VAL A 195 -7.49 -15.81 -1.80
N HIS A 196 -8.57 -16.59 -1.77
CA HIS A 196 -9.46 -16.74 -2.90
C HIS A 196 -10.88 -16.39 -2.49
N GLU A 197 -11.49 -15.46 -3.22
CA GLU A 197 -12.91 -15.12 -3.07
C GLU A 197 -13.64 -15.32 -4.38
N PRO A 198 -14.85 -15.91 -4.36
CA PRO A 198 -15.68 -15.98 -5.54
C PRO A 198 -16.15 -14.58 -5.96
N GLY A 199 -16.20 -14.39 -7.28
CA GLY A 199 -16.66 -13.15 -7.89
C GLY A 199 -15.57 -12.11 -8.05
N ARG A 200 -15.93 -11.02 -8.73
CA ARG A 200 -15.03 -9.91 -9.00
C ARG A 200 -14.81 -9.09 -7.72
N ARG A 201 -13.58 -8.66 -7.50
CA ARG A 201 -13.21 -7.69 -6.46
C ARG A 201 -12.39 -6.58 -7.09
N CYS A 202 -12.63 -5.36 -6.69
CA CYS A 202 -11.95 -4.18 -7.19
C CYS A 202 -11.61 -3.27 -6.02
N VAL A 203 -10.77 -2.28 -6.26
CA VAL A 203 -10.61 -1.14 -5.38
C VAL A 203 -11.72 -0.15 -5.72
N GLY A 204 -12.40 0.35 -4.71
CA GLY A 204 -13.45 1.36 -4.88
C GLY A 204 -13.38 2.33 -3.72
N TYR A 205 -13.25 3.62 -4.06
CA TYR A 205 -13.29 4.72 -3.11
C TYR A 205 -14.65 5.40 -3.16
N ASP A 206 -15.13 5.91 -2.03
CA ASP A 206 -16.30 6.77 -2.00
C ASP A 206 -15.88 8.20 -2.30
N ILE A 207 -15.74 8.45 -3.60
CA ILE A 207 -15.36 9.75 -4.13
C ILE A 207 -16.48 10.79 -4.04
N THR A 208 -17.67 10.39 -3.56
CA THR A 208 -18.85 11.27 -3.49
C THR A 208 -18.98 12.04 -2.19
N MET A 209 -18.10 11.79 -1.21
CA MET A 209 -18.00 12.61 0.00
C MET A 209 -17.55 14.04 -0.36
N LEU A 210 -18.53 14.94 -0.50
CA LEU A 210 -18.34 16.33 -0.89
C LEU A 210 -17.46 17.07 0.10
N TYR A 211 -16.61 17.98 -0.40
CA TYR A 211 -15.76 18.90 0.38
C TYR A 211 -16.50 19.64 1.53
N SER A 212 -17.83 19.73 1.47
CA SER A 212 -18.67 20.34 2.51
C SER A 212 -18.81 19.51 3.80
N ASP A 213 -18.55 18.20 3.75
CA ASP A 213 -18.56 17.34 4.93
C ASP A 213 -17.21 17.38 5.70
N TRP A 214 -16.23 18.12 5.17
CA TRP A 214 -14.84 18.22 5.64
C TRP A 214 -14.65 19.36 6.63
N GLY A 215 -15.50 19.43 7.65
CA GLY A 215 -15.47 20.48 8.67
C GLY A 215 -14.04 20.93 9.01
N ASP A 216 -13.77 22.23 8.80
CA ASP A 216 -12.52 22.97 9.01
C ASP A 216 -11.27 22.11 9.36
N PRO A 217 -10.34 21.87 8.41
CA PRO A 217 -9.26 20.88 8.54
C PRO A 217 -8.28 21.16 9.70
N TRP A 218 -8.37 22.33 10.34
CA TRP A 218 -7.48 22.74 11.43
C TRP A 218 -8.05 22.56 12.83
N ARG A 219 -9.30 22.08 12.98
CA ARG A 219 -10.02 22.23 14.25
C ARG A 219 -10.47 20.98 14.98
N ALA A 220 -10.26 19.79 14.44
CA ALA A 220 -10.66 18.58 15.13
C ALA A 220 -9.42 17.84 15.65
N GLY A 221 -9.20 17.99 16.95
CA GLY A 221 -8.17 17.31 17.71
C GLY A 221 -8.21 15.79 17.52
N MET A 222 -7.05 15.21 17.77
CA MET A 222 -6.78 13.78 17.83
C MET A 222 -7.67 13.11 18.89
N GLU A 223 -8.81 12.59 18.46
CA GLU A 223 -9.50 11.48 19.13
C GLU A 223 -10.10 10.57 18.04
N GLY A 224 -9.41 9.47 17.74
CA GLY A 224 -10.01 8.17 17.39
C GLY A 224 -10.74 8.00 16.05
N GLY A 225 -10.33 8.65 14.97
CA GLY A 225 -10.88 8.35 13.64
C GLY A 225 -9.91 8.74 12.54
N ASP A 226 -9.44 7.76 11.78
CA ASP A 226 -8.39 7.91 10.79
C ASP A 226 -8.86 8.80 9.61
N ARG A 227 -8.33 10.04 9.52
CA ARG A 227 -8.74 11.05 8.52
C ARG A 227 -7.78 11.10 7.34
N ARG A 228 -7.53 9.98 6.67
CA ARG A 228 -6.44 9.88 5.67
C ARG A 228 -6.88 9.13 4.42
N ILE A 229 -6.56 9.69 3.25
CA ILE A 229 -7.20 9.34 1.96
C ILE A 229 -6.30 8.46 1.08
N ALA A 230 -4.99 8.55 1.26
CA ALA A 230 -4.01 7.52 0.97
C ALA A 230 -2.73 7.96 1.68
N HIS A 231 -2.19 7.16 2.59
CA HIS A 231 -1.03 7.57 3.34
C HIS A 231 -0.03 6.44 3.59
N LEU A 232 1.24 6.83 3.67
CA LEU A 232 2.34 5.96 4.05
C LEU A 232 2.73 6.29 5.49
N SER A 233 2.43 5.42 6.46
CA SER A 233 2.77 5.66 7.87
C SER A 233 3.32 4.42 8.58
N SER A 234 3.59 4.60 9.86
CA SER A 234 3.89 3.54 10.82
C SER A 234 3.17 3.91 12.11
N ASN A 235 1.84 3.82 12.11
CA ASN A 235 1.06 4.23 13.29
C ASN A 235 1.38 3.33 14.49
N ALA A 236 1.97 3.90 15.55
CA ALA A 236 1.95 3.27 16.86
C ALA A 236 0.60 3.56 17.52
N GLU A 237 -0.36 2.65 17.38
CA GLU A 237 -1.53 2.55 18.26
C GLU A 237 -1.52 1.20 18.98
#